data_AF-A0A9X2ANX0-F1
#
_entry.id   AF-A0A9X2ANX0-F1
#
_cell.length_a   1.000
_cell.length_b   1.000
_cell.length_c   1.000
_cell.angle_alpha   90.00
_cell.angle_beta   90.00
_cell.angle_gamma   90.00
#
_symmetry.space_group_name_H-M   'P 1'
#
loop_
_entity.id
_entity.type
_entity.pdbx_description
1 polymer ?
#
loop_
_entity_poly.entity_id
_entity_poly.type
_entity_poly.pdbx_seq_one_letter_code
_entity_poly.pdbx_strand_id
1 'polypeptide(L)'
;MDASLVPVLSALLGAAVGGGISYLLNRQQFNHQIKVLHEQNKAEFMAEETARHFLSHKSFTDRSFETLRKNLGGFEDDELRRILVRAGAIRVYREDGSEWWRLLSRMDEFIERKELERIAREI
;
A
#
# COMPACT_ATOMS: atom_id res chain seq x y z
N MET A 1 -13.28 58.78 -10.08
CA MET A 1 -13.29 57.41 -9.54
C MET A 1 -13.67 57.51 -8.09
N ASP A 2 -14.74 56.84 -7.66
CA ASP A 2 -15.25 56.95 -6.28
C ASP A 2 -14.19 56.46 -5.29
N ALA A 3 -13.89 57.30 -4.29
CA ALA A 3 -12.85 57.06 -3.29
C ALA A 3 -13.06 55.77 -2.46
N SER A 4 -14.26 55.19 -2.53
CA SER A 4 -14.65 53.94 -1.87
C SER A 4 -14.18 52.66 -2.58
N LEU A 5 -13.83 52.70 -3.88
CA LEU A 5 -13.45 51.51 -4.64
C LEU A 5 -11.98 51.09 -4.45
N VAL A 6 -11.10 52.07 -4.18
CA VAL A 6 -9.67 51.85 -3.95
C VAL A 6 -9.38 50.90 -2.77
N PRO A 7 -9.98 51.08 -1.57
CA PRO A 7 -9.72 50.16 -0.45
C PRO A 7 -10.26 48.75 -0.70
N VAL A 8 -11.40 48.60 -1.39
CA VAL A 8 -11.98 47.30 -1.72
C VAL A 8 -11.08 46.53 -2.70
N LEU A 9 -10.62 47.21 -3.77
CA LEU A 9 -9.69 46.62 -4.73
C LEU A 9 -8.36 46.25 -4.07
N SER A 10 -7.87 47.06 -3.14
CA SER A 10 -6.62 46.80 -2.40
C SER A 10 -6.76 45.59 -1.48
N ALA A 11 -7.89 45.44 -0.79
CA ALA A 11 -8.17 44.29 0.06
C ALA A 11 -8.30 42.99 -0.75
N LEU A 12 -8.97 43.03 -1.91
CA LEU A 12 -9.07 41.89 -2.81
C LEU A 12 -7.71 41.48 -3.38
N LEU A 13 -6.88 42.44 -3.77
CA LEU A 13 -5.50 42.16 -4.19
C LEU A 13 -4.67 41.55 -3.05
N GLY A 14 -4.76 42.10 -1.84
CA GLY A 14 -4.08 41.55 -0.67
C GLY A 14 -4.53 40.12 -0.34
N ALA A 15 -5.83 39.85 -0.40
CA ALA A 15 -6.38 38.51 -0.19
C ALA A 15 -5.98 37.54 -1.32
N ALA A 16 -5.95 37.98 -2.57
CA ALA A 16 -5.53 37.16 -3.71
C ALA A 16 -4.04 36.79 -3.62
N VAL A 17 -3.18 37.75 -3.28
CA VAL A 17 -1.74 37.51 -3.10
C VAL A 17 -1.49 36.65 -1.87
N GLY A 18 -2.10 36.98 -0.74
CA GLY A 18 -1.96 36.21 0.51
C GLY A 18 -2.46 34.78 0.34
N GLY A 19 -3.65 34.59 -0.24
CA GLY A 19 -4.21 33.27 -0.55
C GLY A 19 -3.36 32.49 -1.55
N GLY A 20 -2.81 33.15 -2.57
CA GLY A 20 -1.88 32.55 -3.53
C GLY A 20 -0.60 32.03 -2.86
N ILE A 21 0.03 32.86 -2.02
CA ILE A 21 1.22 32.47 -1.26
C ILE A 21 0.91 31.31 -0.30
N SER A 22 -0.20 31.40 0.45
CA SER A 22 -0.64 30.32 1.35
C SER A 22 -0.90 29.03 0.60
N TYR A 23 -1.52 29.08 -0.58
CA TYR A 23 -1.76 27.90 -1.41
C TYR A 23 -0.44 27.24 -1.85
N LEU A 24 0.53 28.03 -2.33
CA LEU A 24 1.84 27.51 -2.74
C LEU A 24 2.61 26.89 -1.57
N LEU A 25 2.66 27.57 -0.42
CA LEU A 25 3.31 27.06 0.78
C LEU A 25 2.65 25.78 1.29
N ASN A 26 1.32 25.75 1.34
CA ASN A 26 0.59 24.56 1.80
C ASN A 26 0.83 23.37 0.86
N ARG A 27 0.89 23.61 -0.46
CA ARG A 27 1.21 22.57 -1.45
C ARG A 27 2.63 22.02 -1.26
N GLN A 28 3.60 22.90 -1.02
CA GLN A 28 4.99 22.50 -0.77
C GLN A 28 5.12 21.71 0.54
N GLN A 29 4.47 22.18 1.62
CA GLN A 29 4.49 21.54 2.92
C GLN A 29 3.81 20.18 2.90
N PHE A 30 2.70 20.03 2.16
CA PHE A 30 2.04 18.74 1.99
C PHE A 30 2.95 17.71 1.32
N ASN A 31 3.61 18.07 0.23
CA ASN A 31 4.54 17.18 -0.45
C ASN A 31 5.72 16.77 0.45
N HIS A 32 6.22 17.70 1.27
CA HIS A 32 7.28 17.40 2.23
C HIS A 32 6.79 16.43 3.32
N GLN A 33 5.58 16.64 3.87
CA GLN A 33 5.00 15.76 4.88
C GLN A 33 4.85 14.31 4.37
N ILE A 34 4.37 14.14 3.13
CA ILE A 34 4.28 12.80 2.51
C ILE A 34 5.67 12.16 2.40
N LYS A 35 6.69 12.92 1.98
CA LYS A 35 8.06 12.42 1.88
C LYS A 35 8.63 12.02 3.25
N VAL A 36 8.43 12.85 4.27
CA VAL A 36 8.87 12.56 5.64
C VAL A 36 8.18 11.31 6.18
N LEU A 37 6.86 11.16 5.95
CA LEU A 37 6.12 9.97 6.36
C LEU A 37 6.65 8.69 5.70
N HIS A 38 7.00 8.78 4.41
CA HIS A 38 7.65 7.69 3.67
C HIS A 38 9.03 7.34 4.24
N GLU A 39 9.86 8.33 4.57
CA GLU A 39 11.19 8.08 5.14
C GLU A 39 11.10 7.53 6.58
N GLN A 40 10.14 8.01 7.38
CA GLN A 40 9.90 7.51 8.75
C GLN A 40 9.45 6.04 8.75
N ASN A 41 8.60 5.65 7.80
CA ASN A 41 8.05 4.29 7.70
C ASN A 41 8.72 3.46 6.61
N LYS A 42 9.93 3.85 6.18
CA LYS A 42 10.61 3.25 5.03
C LYS A 42 10.77 1.75 5.17
N ALA A 43 11.14 1.26 6.35
CA ALA A 43 11.29 -0.16 6.60
C ALA A 43 9.98 -0.93 6.33
N GLU A 44 8.85 -0.43 6.83
CA GLU A 44 7.54 -1.04 6.65
C GLU A 44 7.08 -0.99 5.19
N PHE A 45 7.27 0.14 4.50
CA PHE A 45 6.95 0.26 3.08
C PHE A 45 7.78 -0.68 2.21
N MET A 46 9.08 -0.77 2.46
CA MET A 46 9.96 -1.69 1.74
C MET A 46 9.59 -3.15 2.04
N ALA A 47 9.20 -3.48 3.27
CA ALA A 47 8.74 -4.81 3.64
C ALA A 47 7.41 -5.16 2.94
N GLU A 48 6.48 -4.22 2.83
CA GLU A 48 5.23 -4.38 2.10
C GLU A 48 5.48 -4.63 0.61
N GLU A 49 6.34 -3.82 -0.01
CA GLU A 49 6.72 -3.97 -1.41
C GLU A 49 7.41 -5.31 -1.67
N THR A 50 8.32 -5.71 -0.78
CA THR A 50 9.02 -6.99 -0.85
C THR A 50 8.05 -8.15 -0.69
N ALA A 51 7.13 -8.08 0.27
CA ALA A 51 6.09 -9.09 0.47
C ALA A 51 5.19 -9.24 -0.76
N ARG A 52 4.76 -8.11 -1.35
CA ARG A 52 3.99 -8.10 -2.59
C ARG A 52 4.77 -8.74 -3.73
N HIS A 53 6.05 -8.40 -3.87
CA HIS A 53 6.92 -8.99 -4.89
C HIS A 53 7.02 -10.51 -4.74
N PHE A 54 7.30 -11.01 -3.52
CA PHE A 54 7.38 -12.45 -3.25
C PHE A 54 6.07 -13.19 -3.54
N LEU A 55 4.93 -12.60 -3.17
CA LEU A 55 3.62 -13.20 -3.39
C LEU A 55 3.12 -13.04 -4.84
N SER A 56 3.71 -12.14 -5.63
CA SER A 56 3.37 -11.96 -7.05
C SER A 56 4.07 -12.95 -7.99
N HIS A 57 4.97 -13.79 -7.47
CA HIS A 57 5.76 -14.71 -8.29
C HIS A 57 4.89 -15.74 -9.04
N LYS A 58 5.14 -15.90 -10.35
CA LYS A 58 4.27 -16.66 -11.28
C LYS A 58 4.07 -18.13 -10.92
N SER A 59 5.12 -18.83 -10.47
CA SER A 59 5.06 -20.29 -10.26
C SER A 59 4.13 -20.73 -9.12
N PHE A 60 3.77 -19.83 -8.22
CA PHE A 60 3.10 -20.20 -6.98
C PHE A 60 2.23 -19.02 -6.52
N THR A 61 0.91 -19.20 -6.46
CA THR A 61 -0.03 -18.14 -6.02
C THR A 61 -0.07 -17.95 -4.51
N ASP A 62 0.38 -18.93 -3.74
CA ASP A 62 0.36 -18.97 -2.29
C ASP A 62 1.76 -19.33 -1.74
N ARG A 63 2.07 -18.89 -0.51
CA ARG A 63 3.30 -19.23 0.23
C ARG A 63 2.98 -19.57 1.67
N SER A 64 3.75 -20.49 2.25
CA SER A 64 3.68 -20.74 3.68
C SER A 64 4.22 -19.53 4.45
N PHE A 65 3.62 -19.26 5.60
CA PHE A 65 4.05 -18.19 6.49
C PHE A 65 5.51 -18.37 6.91
N GLU A 66 5.94 -19.61 7.16
CA GLU A 66 7.33 -19.93 7.49
C GLU A 66 8.31 -19.50 6.38
N THR A 67 7.96 -19.73 5.11
CA THR A 67 8.78 -19.28 3.96
C THR A 67 8.87 -17.76 3.90
N LEU A 68 7.74 -17.07 4.13
CA LEU A 68 7.70 -15.60 4.14
C LEU A 68 8.53 -15.04 5.29
N ARG A 69 8.41 -15.62 6.49
CA ARG A 69 9.21 -15.25 7.67
C ARG A 69 10.69 -15.38 7.43
N LYS A 70 11.12 -16.49 6.82
CA LYS A 70 12.53 -16.74 6.49
C LYS A 70 13.09 -15.73 5.49
N ASN A 71 12.31 -15.34 4.48
CA ASN A 71 12.78 -14.48 3.40
C ASN A 71 12.67 -12.98 3.71
N LEU A 72 11.63 -12.54 4.42
CA LEU A 72 11.45 -11.14 4.80
C LEU A 72 12.32 -10.78 6.01
N GLY A 73 12.40 -11.68 7.02
CA GLY A 73 13.27 -11.53 8.20
C GLY A 73 13.02 -10.24 9.02
N GLY A 74 13.61 -10.14 10.21
CA GLY A 74 13.67 -8.87 10.97
C GLY A 74 12.34 -8.36 11.55
N PHE A 75 11.24 -9.09 11.38
CA PHE A 75 9.92 -8.77 11.93
C PHE A 75 9.43 -9.90 12.84
N GLU A 76 8.74 -9.53 13.92
CA GLU A 76 7.99 -10.49 14.73
C GLU A 76 6.81 -11.06 13.94
N ASP A 77 6.33 -12.24 14.33
CA ASP A 77 5.30 -12.94 13.56
C ASP A 77 4.05 -12.08 13.34
N ASP A 78 3.55 -11.41 14.38
CA ASP A 78 2.36 -10.56 14.27
C ASP A 78 2.61 -9.29 13.47
N GLU A 79 3.84 -8.77 13.48
CA GLU A 79 4.22 -7.62 12.67
C GLU A 79 4.29 -8.00 11.19
N LEU A 80 4.90 -9.15 10.89
CA LEU A 80 4.91 -9.70 9.55
C LEU A 80 3.50 -9.95 9.02
N ARG A 81 2.59 -10.49 9.84
CA ARG A 81 1.17 -10.64 9.46
C ARG A 81 0.52 -9.29 9.15
N ARG A 82 0.79 -8.24 9.93
CA ARG A 82 0.30 -6.88 9.64
C ARG A 82 0.84 -6.35 8.31
N ILE A 83 2.13 -6.56 8.02
CA ILE A 83 2.76 -6.17 6.75
C ILE A 83 2.12 -6.93 5.57
N LEU A 84 1.85 -8.23 5.72
CA LEU A 84 1.20 -9.04 4.68
C LEU A 84 -0.22 -8.54 4.39
N VAL A 85 -1.01 -8.23 5.42
CA VAL A 85 -2.35 -7.63 5.25
C VAL A 85 -2.24 -6.29 4.53
N ARG A 86 -1.28 -5.44 4.91
CA ARG A 86 -1.05 -4.15 4.26
C ARG A 86 -0.65 -4.30 2.79
N ALA A 87 0.11 -5.34 2.47
CA ALA A 87 0.49 -5.68 1.09
C ALA A 87 -0.70 -6.14 0.23
N GLY A 88 -1.89 -6.33 0.82
CA GLY A 88 -3.09 -6.84 0.16
C GLY A 88 -3.16 -8.37 0.13
N ALA A 89 -2.44 -9.04 1.04
CA ALA A 89 -2.48 -10.48 1.16
C ALA A 89 -3.56 -10.94 2.15
N ILE A 90 -4.10 -12.13 1.88
CA ILE A 90 -5.06 -12.81 2.75
C ILE A 90 -4.46 -14.09 3.32
N ARG A 91 -4.90 -14.45 4.53
CA ARG A 91 -4.49 -15.64 5.26
C ARG A 91 -5.43 -16.80 4.99
N VAL A 92 -4.88 -17.99 4.78
CA VAL A 92 -5.60 -19.25 4.57
C VAL A 92 -4.91 -20.34 5.38
N TYR A 93 -5.69 -21.25 5.97
CA TYR A 93 -5.16 -22.46 6.59
C TYR A 93 -5.40 -23.65 5.68
N ARG A 94 -4.38 -24.51 5.52
CA ARG A 94 -4.53 -25.80 4.84
C ARG A 94 -5.01 -26.87 5.82
N GLU A 95 -5.35 -28.04 5.29
CA GLU A 95 -5.86 -29.19 6.06
C GLU A 95 -4.86 -29.68 7.12
N ASP A 96 -3.55 -29.47 6.89
CA ASP A 96 -2.47 -29.77 7.83
C ASP A 96 -2.31 -28.72 8.95
N GLY A 97 -3.16 -27.69 8.98
CA GLY A 97 -3.08 -26.57 9.93
C GLY A 97 -1.99 -25.55 9.60
N SER A 98 -1.26 -25.71 8.49
CA SER A 98 -0.22 -24.77 8.09
C SER A 98 -0.82 -23.44 7.62
N GLU A 99 -0.18 -22.35 8.02
CA GLU A 99 -0.58 -20.98 7.67
C GLU A 99 -0.01 -20.60 6.30
N TRP A 100 -0.89 -20.20 5.37
CA TRP A 100 -0.54 -19.79 4.02
C TRP A 100 -1.10 -18.40 3.71
N TRP A 101 -0.37 -17.69 2.86
CA TRP A 101 -0.67 -16.33 2.45
C TRP A 101 -0.63 -16.20 0.94
N ARG A 102 -1.47 -15.31 0.42
CA ARG A 102 -1.61 -15.04 -1.01
C ARG A 102 -2.12 -13.64 -1.26
N LEU A 103 -1.84 -13.06 -2.44
CA LEU A 103 -2.45 -11.79 -2.82
C LEU A 103 -3.94 -11.98 -3.14
N LEU A 104 -4.78 -11.07 -2.64
CA LEU A 104 -6.19 -11.03 -2.97
C LEU A 104 -6.41 -10.82 -4.48
N SER A 105 -5.58 -9.99 -5.11
CA SER A 105 -5.61 -9.72 -6.55
C SER A 105 -5.32 -10.94 -7.42
N ARG A 106 -4.79 -12.03 -6.86
CA ARG A 106 -4.49 -13.29 -7.56
C ARG A 106 -5.51 -14.38 -7.25
N MET A 107 -6.67 -14.05 -6.69
CA MET A 107 -7.67 -15.05 -6.31
C MET A 107 -8.15 -15.84 -7.55
N ASP A 108 -8.50 -15.14 -8.61
CA ASP A 108 -9.03 -15.72 -9.85
C ASP A 108 -8.06 -16.77 -10.44
N GLU A 109 -6.78 -16.43 -10.55
CA GLU A 109 -5.72 -17.34 -11.03
C GLU A 109 -5.64 -18.65 -10.24
N PHE A 110 -5.91 -18.61 -8.94
CA PHE A 110 -5.91 -19.83 -8.13
C PHE A 110 -7.19 -20.64 -8.28
N ILE A 111 -8.34 -19.98 -8.40
CA ILE A 111 -9.61 -20.68 -8.62
C ILE A 111 -9.48 -21.49 -9.92
N GLU A 112 -8.99 -20.85 -10.98
CA GLU A 112 -8.69 -21.49 -12.26
C GLU A 112 -7.72 -22.65 -12.11
N ARG A 113 -6.58 -22.46 -11.42
CA ARG A 113 -5.62 -23.55 -11.22
C ARG A 113 -6.21 -24.71 -10.41
N LYS A 114 -7.00 -24.42 -9.39
CA LYS A 114 -7.66 -25.45 -8.56
C LYS A 114 -8.69 -26.24 -9.34
N GLU A 115 -9.42 -25.59 -10.22
CA GLU A 115 -10.37 -26.24 -11.12
C GLU A 115 -9.65 -27.16 -12.11
N LEU A 116 -8.55 -26.71 -12.73
CA LEU A 116 -7.70 -27.54 -13.59
C LEU A 116 -7.13 -28.75 -12.84
N GLU A 117 -6.64 -28.56 -11.62
CA GLU A 117 -6.16 -29.66 -10.75
C GLU A 117 -7.28 -30.67 -10.42
N ARG A 118 -8.54 -30.23 -10.30
CA ARG A 118 -9.68 -31.13 -10.07
C ARG A 118 -9.97 -31.97 -11.31
N ILE A 119 -10.10 -31.32 -12.47
CA ILE A 119 -10.37 -31.98 -13.76
C ILE A 119 -9.28 -33.02 -14.05
N ALA A 120 -8.01 -32.68 -13.86
CA ALA A 120 -6.89 -33.58 -14.10
C ALA A 120 -6.86 -34.83 -13.18
N ARG A 121 -7.56 -34.81 -12.04
CA ARG A 121 -7.69 -35.96 -11.13
C ARG A 121 -8.90 -36.85 -11.44
N GLU A 122 -9.85 -36.34 -12.22
CA GLU A 122 -11.07 -37.05 -12.62
C GLU A 122 -10.94 -37.77 -13.97
N ILE A 123 -9.83 -37.54 -14.69
CA ILE A 123 -9.42 -38.21 -15.94
C ILE A 123 -8.43 -39.33 -15.61
#